data_AF-A0A1X7J570-F1
#
_entry.id   AF-A0A1X7J570-F1
#
_cell.length_a   1.000
_cell.length_b   1.000
_cell.length_c   1.000
_cell.angle_alpha   90.00
_cell.angle_beta   90.00
_cell.angle_gamma   90.00
#
_symmetry.space_group_name_H-M   'P 1'
#
loop_
_entity.id
_entity.type
_entity.pdbx_description
1 polymer ?
#
loop_
_entity_poly.entity_id
_entity_poly.type
_entity_poly.pdbx_seq_one_letter_code
_entity_poly.pdbx_strand_id
1 'polypeptide(L)'
;MKNISLIEYIISKEGGWKYNYEDKIIEFPEDDELISLLSANNIQPDNRRSSVYVEKHSLPFSLFFDLDEYYSEVKEKDFEKDIILFVSENQYILYKSEKTLNSENEEIEDFIFTNTLVYFDALKFLKGKANNLIDSQDLIDFFSDTTNKLIISSFDKQKLIVRFPRSGAIELDRNIDYGEDWESFKKSFTKENKNFPVFIKNSILHIFSHQREISFKEFIINLKKIIHDANRNFSIFINDLSIEKLKADYKEYKSSYFEKLNSLLSKLVNQVIALPLTFLAIAFAIDKIDNNFISVIIMIALVGITIFAVAISRHYQQDLNFIKINFDSDFKSIENSKFFNEYPEEKTDFTEVKTRFQAKYKTISSYLTSYLILTIVINLSLIGFILLSLMLDLKLIIFTLSIILISLFTLIWFLFK
;
A
#
# COMPACT_ATOMS: atom_id res chain seq x y z
N MET A 1 11.44 42.70 28.28
CA MET A 1 12.01 42.99 29.62
C MET A 1 10.96 43.39 30.64
N LYS A 2 9.97 44.25 30.32
CA LYS A 2 8.95 44.71 31.30
C LYS A 2 8.07 43.62 31.95
N ASN A 3 7.73 42.55 31.23
CA ASN A 3 6.89 41.48 31.78
C ASN A 3 7.65 40.62 32.80
N ILE A 4 8.97 40.46 32.61
CA ILE A 4 9.80 39.59 33.43
C ILE A 4 9.87 40.11 34.87
N SER A 5 10.01 41.43 35.05
CA SER A 5 10.08 42.03 36.39
C SER A 5 8.77 41.90 37.19
N LEU A 6 7.61 41.90 36.54
CA LEU A 6 6.33 41.68 37.23
C LEU A 6 6.13 40.21 37.62
N ILE A 7 6.55 39.29 36.75
CA ILE A 7 6.55 37.85 37.04
C ILE A 7 7.45 37.55 38.25
N GLU A 8 8.70 38.01 38.19
CA GLU A 8 9.69 37.87 39.27
C GLU A 8 9.16 38.49 40.57
N TYR A 9 8.50 39.64 40.50
CA TYR A 9 7.90 40.26 41.69
C TYR A 9 6.83 39.37 42.33
N ILE A 10 5.85 38.88 41.56
CA ILE A 10 4.76 38.04 42.10
C ILE A 10 5.31 36.75 42.71
N ILE A 11 6.31 36.15 42.07
CA ILE A 11 7.01 34.96 42.56
C ILE A 11 7.79 35.28 43.85
N SER A 12 8.53 36.40 43.89
CA SER A 12 9.33 36.79 45.06
C SER A 12 8.51 37.11 46.31
N LYS A 13 7.22 37.44 46.13
CA LYS A 13 6.26 37.75 47.19
C LYS A 13 5.28 36.62 47.45
N GLU A 14 5.63 35.38 47.07
CA GLU A 14 4.79 34.21 47.33
C GLU A 14 4.43 34.10 48.82
N GLY A 15 3.14 33.87 49.11
CA GLY A 15 2.58 33.91 50.47
C GLY A 15 2.23 35.32 50.99
N GLY A 16 2.63 36.38 50.29
CA GLY A 16 2.28 37.77 50.61
C GLY A 16 0.94 38.22 50.03
N TRP A 17 0.42 37.55 49.00
CA TRP A 17 -0.84 37.89 48.33
C TRP A 17 -1.93 36.85 48.62
N LYS A 18 -3.19 37.25 48.40
CA LYS A 18 -4.37 36.36 48.53
C LYS A 18 -5.11 36.31 47.21
N TYR A 19 -5.54 35.12 46.82
CA TYR A 19 -6.34 34.93 45.62
C TYR A 19 -7.80 34.66 45.95
N ASN A 20 -8.70 35.49 45.41
CA ASN A 20 -10.13 35.25 45.46
C ASN A 20 -10.57 34.52 44.19
N TYR A 21 -10.90 33.22 44.34
CA TYR A 21 -11.32 32.34 43.24
C TYR A 21 -12.64 32.76 42.59
N GLU A 22 -13.56 33.37 43.34
CA GLU A 22 -14.88 33.78 42.83
C GLU A 22 -14.77 35.00 41.93
N ASP A 23 -14.08 36.04 42.40
CA ASP A 23 -13.96 37.31 41.68
C ASP A 23 -12.80 37.32 40.69
N LYS A 24 -11.92 36.31 40.73
CA LYS A 24 -10.68 36.24 39.93
C LYS A 24 -9.77 37.45 40.16
N ILE A 25 -9.73 37.94 41.41
CA ILE A 25 -8.94 39.09 41.85
C ILE A 25 -7.81 38.61 42.75
N ILE A 26 -6.62 39.17 42.54
CA ILE A 26 -5.43 38.96 43.36
C ILE A 26 -5.27 40.18 44.25
N GLU A 27 -5.26 39.96 45.56
CA GLU A 27 -5.04 40.98 46.59
C GLU A 27 -3.57 40.95 47.00
N PHE A 28 -2.86 42.04 46.74
CA PHE A 28 -1.49 42.25 47.21
C PHE A 28 -1.48 43.27 48.35
N PRO A 29 -0.53 43.17 49.29
CA PRO A 29 -0.25 44.27 50.21
C PRO A 29 0.23 45.49 49.41
N GLU A 30 -0.06 46.69 49.91
CA GLU A 30 0.39 47.93 49.30
C GLU A 30 1.93 47.98 49.22
N ASP A 31 2.47 48.06 48.00
CA ASP A 31 3.89 48.11 47.69
C ASP A 31 4.11 49.03 46.45
N ASP A 32 4.91 50.08 46.63
CA ASP A 32 5.22 51.07 45.59
C ASP A 32 5.91 50.42 44.37
N GLU A 33 6.69 49.35 44.60
CA GLU A 33 7.35 48.60 43.52
C GLU A 33 6.31 47.90 42.65
N LEU A 34 5.33 47.23 43.27
CA LEU A 34 4.23 46.58 42.56
C LEU A 34 3.43 47.60 41.74
N ILE A 35 3.05 48.73 42.35
CA ILE A 35 2.28 49.79 41.67
C ILE A 35 3.05 50.33 40.45
N SER A 36 4.37 50.50 40.59
CA SER A 36 5.25 50.93 39.49
C SER A 36 5.31 49.89 38.36
N LEU A 37 5.43 48.60 38.71
CA LEU A 37 5.45 47.50 37.75
C LEU A 37 4.12 47.33 37.02
N LEU A 38 2.99 47.44 37.73
CA LEU A 38 1.64 47.41 37.15
C LEU A 38 1.44 48.58 36.18
N SER A 39 1.83 49.79 36.59
CA SER A 39 1.77 51.00 35.76
C SER A 39 2.63 50.86 34.50
N ALA A 40 3.83 50.27 34.62
CA ALA A 40 4.74 50.04 33.48
C ALA A 40 4.16 49.07 32.43
N ASN A 41 3.22 48.21 32.84
CA ASN A 41 2.47 47.26 32.02
C ASN A 41 1.06 47.75 31.64
N ASN A 42 0.73 49.03 31.93
CA ASN A 42 -0.57 49.65 31.68
C ASN A 42 -1.75 48.98 32.40
N ILE A 43 -1.52 48.42 33.59
CA ILE A 43 -2.57 47.81 34.42
C ILE A 43 -2.99 48.85 35.46
N GLN A 44 -4.31 49.08 35.57
CA GLN A 44 -4.87 49.95 36.59
C GLN A 44 -5.34 49.12 37.78
N PRO A 45 -4.60 49.11 38.91
CA PRO A 45 -5.07 48.43 40.11
C PRO A 45 -6.21 49.20 40.80
N ASP A 46 -7.03 48.48 41.54
CA ASP A 46 -7.97 49.06 42.50
C ASP A 46 -7.31 49.10 43.88
N ASN A 47 -7.09 50.29 44.42
CA ASN A 47 -6.40 50.48 45.70
C ASN A 47 -7.43 50.66 46.82
N ARG A 48 -7.46 49.74 47.78
CA ARG A 48 -8.38 49.82 48.94
C ARG A 48 -7.67 49.41 50.22
N ARG A 49 -7.79 50.25 51.27
CA ARG A 49 -7.40 49.92 52.66
C ARG A 49 -6.02 49.24 52.80
N SER A 50 -5.02 49.78 52.12
CA SER A 50 -3.63 49.25 52.12
C SER A 50 -3.43 47.90 51.42
N SER A 51 -4.32 47.60 50.47
CA SER A 51 -4.16 46.48 49.54
C SER A 51 -4.42 46.94 48.11
N VAL A 52 -3.71 46.30 47.19
CA VAL A 52 -3.75 46.53 45.74
C VAL A 52 -4.46 45.32 45.14
N TYR A 53 -5.62 45.56 44.52
CA TYR A 53 -6.43 44.53 43.91
C TYR A 53 -6.21 44.55 42.40
N VAL A 54 -5.82 43.40 41.84
CA VAL A 54 -5.53 43.23 40.42
C VAL A 54 -6.39 42.12 39.84
N GLU A 55 -7.13 42.42 38.78
CA GLU A 55 -7.86 41.38 38.04
C GLU A 55 -6.88 40.44 37.35
N LYS A 56 -6.99 39.13 37.59
CA LYS A 56 -6.12 38.10 37.01
C LYS A 56 -5.98 38.20 35.48
N HIS A 57 -7.07 38.51 34.78
CA HIS A 57 -7.11 38.60 33.32
C HIS A 57 -6.40 39.84 32.75
N SER A 58 -6.13 40.85 33.59
CA SER A 58 -5.43 42.07 33.19
C SER A 58 -3.90 41.88 33.09
N LEU A 59 -3.37 40.78 33.64
CA LEU A 59 -1.94 40.47 33.64
C LEU A 59 -1.42 40.15 32.23
N PRO A 60 -0.15 40.50 31.90
CA PRO A 60 0.44 40.28 30.58
C PRO A 60 0.89 38.82 30.36
N PHE A 61 0.63 37.94 31.33
CA PHE A 61 0.87 36.49 31.33
C PHE A 61 -0.40 35.78 31.83
N SER A 62 -0.49 34.47 31.66
CA SER A 62 -1.53 33.65 32.30
C SER A 62 -1.01 33.11 33.61
N LEU A 63 -1.86 33.16 34.64
CA LEU A 63 -1.51 32.75 35.99
C LEU A 63 -2.49 31.67 36.42
N PHE A 64 -2.02 30.63 37.11
CA PHE A 64 -2.85 29.59 37.68
C PHE A 64 -2.29 29.21 39.05
N PHE A 65 -3.15 29.15 40.05
CA PHE A 65 -2.74 28.99 41.44
C PHE A 65 -2.61 27.53 41.89
N ASP A 66 -3.24 26.62 41.15
CA ASP A 66 -3.12 25.18 41.35
C ASP A 66 -3.44 24.43 40.04
N LEU A 67 -3.27 23.10 40.07
CA LEU A 67 -3.55 22.21 38.94
C LEU A 67 -5.04 22.14 38.59
N ASP A 68 -5.93 22.23 39.59
CA ASP A 68 -7.37 22.12 39.36
C ASP A 68 -7.91 23.35 38.62
N GLU A 69 -7.45 24.55 39.00
CA GLU A 69 -7.72 25.80 38.30
C GLU A 69 -7.14 25.76 36.89
N TYR A 70 -5.88 25.29 36.75
CA TYR A 70 -5.26 25.14 35.44
C TYR A 70 -6.11 24.29 34.49
N TYR A 71 -6.42 23.05 34.89
CA TYR A 71 -7.19 22.15 34.04
C TYR A 71 -8.64 22.58 33.82
N SER A 72 -9.25 23.37 34.72
CA SER A 72 -10.62 23.83 34.54
C SER A 72 -10.75 25.12 33.70
N GLU A 73 -9.69 25.94 33.64
CA GLU A 73 -9.77 27.29 33.06
C GLU A 73 -8.84 27.56 31.88
N VAL A 74 -7.74 26.81 31.72
CA VAL A 74 -6.76 27.05 30.65
C VAL A 74 -7.41 27.01 29.27
N LYS A 75 -6.96 27.90 28.37
CA LYS A 75 -7.44 28.02 26.99
C LYS A 75 -6.26 28.04 26.03
N GLU A 76 -6.50 27.65 24.77
CA GLU A 76 -5.48 27.69 23.69
C GLU A 76 -4.80 29.08 23.61
N LYS A 77 -5.58 30.16 23.73
CA LYS A 77 -5.07 31.54 23.70
C LYS A 77 -4.13 31.92 24.86
N ASP A 78 -4.15 31.17 25.97
CA ASP A 78 -3.27 31.45 27.11
C ASP A 78 -1.80 31.15 26.76
N PHE A 79 -1.57 30.29 25.76
CA PHE A 79 -0.24 29.94 25.24
C PHE A 79 0.33 31.00 24.27
N GLU A 80 -0.41 32.07 23.95
CA GLU A 80 0.12 33.23 23.22
C GLU A 80 1.01 34.13 24.10
N LYS A 81 1.02 33.87 25.42
CA LYS A 81 1.81 34.58 26.42
C LYS A 81 2.47 33.60 27.39
N ASP A 82 3.35 34.10 28.24
CA ASP A 82 3.98 33.29 29.29
C ASP A 82 2.89 32.77 30.25
N ILE A 83 3.05 31.53 30.76
CA ILE A 83 2.12 30.92 31.71
C ILE A 83 2.86 30.57 33.00
N ILE A 84 2.31 30.97 34.14
CA ILE A 84 2.81 30.60 35.46
C ILE A 84 1.78 29.71 36.12
N LEU A 85 2.22 28.56 36.62
CA LEU A 85 1.41 27.59 37.33
C LEU A 85 2.05 27.29 38.68
N PHE A 86 1.41 27.68 39.77
CA PHE A 86 1.81 27.26 41.11
C PHE A 86 1.38 25.81 41.34
N VAL A 87 2.33 24.97 41.76
CA VAL A 87 2.12 23.54 42.02
C VAL A 87 2.04 23.26 43.52
N SER A 88 2.83 23.97 44.32
CA SER A 88 2.78 23.94 45.78
C SER A 88 3.30 25.26 46.35
N GLU A 89 3.26 25.41 47.67
CA GLU A 89 3.92 26.52 48.36
C GLU A 89 5.41 26.58 47.95
N ASN A 90 5.82 27.70 47.35
CA ASN A 90 7.17 27.98 46.83
C ASN A 90 7.60 27.16 45.60
N GLN A 91 6.68 26.50 44.91
CA GLN A 91 6.98 25.80 43.66
C GLN A 91 6.00 26.21 42.57
N TYR A 92 6.55 26.77 41.51
CA TYR A 92 5.86 27.08 40.28
C TYR A 92 6.57 26.50 39.06
N ILE A 93 5.80 26.33 37.99
CA ILE A 93 6.27 25.97 36.66
C ILE A 93 5.92 27.10 35.71
N LEU A 94 6.89 27.49 34.88
CA LEU A 94 6.79 28.57 33.92
C LEU A 94 6.82 28.00 32.50
N TYR A 95 5.79 28.27 31.71
CA TYR A 95 5.83 28.10 30.25
C TYR A 95 6.32 29.40 29.62
N LYS A 96 7.48 29.34 28.96
CA LYS A 96 8.07 30.51 28.31
C LYS A 96 8.86 30.09 27.08
N SER A 97 8.59 30.76 25.96
CA SER A 97 9.28 30.49 24.68
C SER A 97 9.27 29.00 24.31
N GLU A 98 8.10 28.36 24.45
CA GLU A 98 7.89 26.93 24.14
C GLU A 98 8.66 25.95 25.05
N LYS A 99 9.17 26.42 26.19
CA LYS A 99 9.87 25.60 27.18
C LYS A 99 9.14 25.59 28.51
N THR A 100 9.24 24.46 29.19
CA THR A 100 8.78 24.28 30.57
C THR A 100 9.95 24.49 31.52
N LEU A 101 9.85 25.49 32.39
CA LEU A 101 10.89 25.87 33.34
C LEU A 101 10.41 25.66 34.77
N ASN A 102 11.29 25.23 35.67
CA ASN A 102 11.01 25.15 37.11
C ASN A 102 11.14 26.52 37.80
N SER A 103 11.02 26.52 39.13
CA SER A 103 11.11 27.73 39.95
C SER A 103 12.50 28.39 39.98
N GLU A 104 13.53 27.65 39.57
CA GLU A 104 14.91 28.10 39.42
C GLU A 104 15.21 28.55 37.97
N ASN A 105 14.17 28.61 37.12
CA ASN A 105 14.25 28.97 35.70
C ASN A 105 15.13 28.00 34.89
N GLU A 106 15.24 26.74 35.35
CA GLU A 106 15.87 25.64 34.64
C GLU A 106 14.84 24.85 33.83
N GLU A 107 15.23 24.40 32.64
CA GLU A 107 14.39 23.57 31.78
C GLU A 107 14.19 22.19 32.40
N ILE A 108 12.93 21.77 32.52
CA ILE A 108 12.55 20.48 33.11
C ILE A 108 11.77 19.63 32.11
N GLU A 109 11.90 18.31 32.24
CA GLU A 109 11.10 17.32 31.51
C GLU A 109 9.72 17.16 32.16
N ASP A 110 8.92 18.23 32.09
CA ASP A 110 7.52 18.22 32.50
C ASP A 110 6.63 18.59 31.32
N PHE A 111 5.78 17.63 30.92
CA PHE A 111 4.97 17.73 29.72
C PHE A 111 3.58 18.34 29.97
N ILE A 112 3.31 18.95 31.14
CA ILE A 112 1.99 19.54 31.42
C ILE A 112 1.52 20.53 30.33
N PHE A 113 2.40 21.43 29.91
CA PHE A 113 2.10 22.44 28.88
C PHE A 113 2.02 21.81 27.48
N THR A 114 2.98 20.95 27.14
CA THR A 114 3.01 20.21 25.87
C THR A 114 1.75 19.36 25.67
N ASN A 115 1.37 18.58 26.68
CA ASN A 115 0.18 17.72 26.65
C ASN A 115 -1.12 18.53 26.59
N THR A 116 -1.15 19.71 27.20
CA THR A 116 -2.28 20.64 27.10
C THR A 116 -2.42 21.19 25.67
N LEU A 117 -1.31 21.54 25.01
CA LEU A 117 -1.31 21.93 23.60
C LEU A 117 -1.76 20.79 22.69
N VAL A 118 -1.30 19.56 22.94
CA VAL A 118 -1.75 18.35 22.24
C VAL A 118 -3.26 18.18 22.35
N TYR A 119 -3.84 18.39 23.55
CA TYR A 119 -5.29 18.34 23.73
C TYR A 119 -6.03 19.36 22.86
N PHE A 120 -5.61 20.63 22.85
CA PHE A 120 -6.27 21.66 22.04
C PHE A 120 -6.13 21.39 20.54
N ASP A 121 -4.93 21.00 20.09
CA ASP A 121 -4.69 20.64 18.69
C ASP A 121 -5.53 19.40 18.29
N ALA A 122 -5.64 18.41 19.18
CA ALA A 122 -6.46 17.23 18.95
C ALA A 122 -7.94 17.54 18.79
N LEU A 123 -8.50 18.37 19.67
CA LEU A 123 -9.89 18.80 19.52
C LEU A 123 -10.12 19.57 18.22
N LYS A 124 -9.23 20.51 17.88
CA LYS A 124 -9.31 21.32 16.67
C LYS A 124 -9.23 20.45 15.41
N PHE A 125 -8.31 19.49 15.37
CA PHE A 125 -8.17 18.54 14.28
C PHE A 125 -9.41 17.67 14.11
N LEU A 126 -9.90 17.04 15.19
CA LEU A 126 -11.07 16.16 15.15
C LEU A 126 -12.35 16.93 14.78
N LYS A 127 -12.50 18.17 15.27
CA LYS A 127 -13.57 19.08 14.86
C LYS A 127 -13.50 19.41 13.36
N GLY A 128 -12.30 19.67 12.85
CA GLY A 128 -12.07 19.88 11.41
C GLY A 128 -12.45 18.66 10.56
N LYS A 129 -12.24 17.44 11.09
CA LYS A 129 -12.63 16.19 10.41
C LYS A 129 -14.13 15.91 10.44
N ALA A 130 -14.87 16.40 11.42
CA ALA A 130 -16.33 16.21 11.48
C ALA A 130 -17.11 17.07 10.46
N ASN A 131 -16.53 18.19 10.01
CA ASN A 131 -17.22 19.16 9.16
C ASN A 131 -17.00 18.95 7.64
N ASN A 132 -16.16 17.98 7.24
CA ASN A 132 -15.79 17.75 5.84
C ASN A 132 -16.69 16.71 5.16
N LEU A 133 -17.95 17.05 4.92
CA LEU A 133 -18.99 16.20 4.29
C LEU A 133 -18.68 15.68 2.86
N ILE A 134 -17.52 16.01 2.28
CA ILE A 134 -17.24 15.81 0.85
C ILE A 134 -16.33 14.60 0.58
N ASP A 135 -15.56 14.12 1.57
CA ASP A 135 -14.69 12.94 1.41
C ASP A 135 -15.15 11.82 2.35
N SER A 136 -15.54 10.68 1.78
CA SER A 136 -16.04 9.45 2.45
C SER A 136 -15.12 8.76 3.48
N GLN A 137 -14.14 9.47 4.05
CA GLN A 137 -13.13 9.00 5.00
C GLN A 137 -13.30 9.62 6.39
N ASP A 138 -14.54 9.92 6.76
CA ASP A 138 -14.83 10.63 8.01
C ASP A 138 -14.61 9.72 9.23
N LEU A 139 -13.53 10.05 9.95
CA LEU A 139 -13.22 9.47 11.26
C LEU A 139 -14.32 9.76 12.28
N ILE A 140 -14.88 10.99 12.25
CA ILE A 140 -15.81 11.53 13.23
C ILE A 140 -17.15 11.75 12.55
N ASP A 141 -18.20 11.07 13.01
CA ASP A 141 -19.53 11.18 12.41
C ASP A 141 -20.31 12.39 12.95
N PHE A 142 -20.00 12.83 14.16
CA PHE A 142 -20.62 14.00 14.77
C PHE A 142 -19.70 14.63 15.83
N PHE A 143 -19.63 15.96 15.84
CA PHE A 143 -18.93 16.74 16.85
C PHE A 143 -19.85 17.85 17.36
N SER A 144 -19.92 18.04 18.68
CA SER A 144 -20.77 19.05 19.30
C SER A 144 -20.04 19.78 20.42
N ASP A 145 -19.78 21.08 20.19
CA ASP A 145 -19.29 21.99 21.22
C ASP A 145 -20.32 22.19 22.34
N THR A 146 -21.62 22.14 22.04
CA THR A 146 -22.68 22.38 23.04
C THR A 146 -22.82 21.24 24.04
N THR A 147 -22.62 20.00 23.59
CA THR A 147 -22.74 18.81 24.44
C THR A 147 -21.39 18.21 24.82
N ASN A 148 -20.29 18.85 24.42
CA ASN A 148 -18.91 18.45 24.62
C ASN A 148 -18.64 16.98 24.31
N LYS A 149 -19.14 16.52 23.17
CA LYS A 149 -19.00 15.14 22.75
C LYS A 149 -18.70 15.05 21.26
N LEU A 150 -17.89 14.06 20.92
CA LEU A 150 -17.73 13.56 19.56
C LEU A 150 -18.21 12.12 19.49
N ILE A 151 -18.66 11.72 18.31
CA ILE A 151 -19.25 10.40 18.05
C ILE A 151 -18.49 9.75 16.91
N ILE A 152 -18.09 8.51 17.15
CA ILE A 152 -17.47 7.62 16.17
C ILE A 152 -18.36 6.38 16.07
N SER A 153 -18.68 5.96 14.86
CA SER A 153 -19.57 4.85 14.59
C SER A 153 -19.15 4.01 13.40
N SER A 154 -19.38 2.71 13.48
CA SER A 154 -19.19 1.78 12.36
C SER A 154 -20.51 1.53 11.63
N PHE A 155 -20.38 0.97 10.42
CA PHE A 155 -21.52 0.43 9.66
C PHE A 155 -22.26 -0.68 10.43
N ASP A 156 -21.56 -1.42 11.28
CA ASP A 156 -22.11 -2.50 12.11
C ASP A 156 -22.85 -2.00 13.37
N LYS A 157 -23.21 -0.71 13.41
CA LYS A 157 -23.95 -0.03 14.49
C LYS A 157 -23.21 0.06 15.82
N GLN A 158 -21.91 -0.20 15.87
CA GLN A 158 -21.12 0.17 17.06
C GLN A 158 -20.97 1.69 17.09
N LYS A 159 -21.16 2.27 18.27
CA LYS A 159 -21.10 3.70 18.50
C LYS A 159 -20.32 3.98 19.77
N LEU A 160 -19.28 4.79 19.63
CA LEU A 160 -18.46 5.30 20.72
C LEU A 160 -18.71 6.80 20.86
N ILE A 161 -18.98 7.24 22.08
CA ILE A 161 -19.08 8.65 22.44
C ILE A 161 -17.81 9.02 23.19
N VAL A 162 -17.08 10.02 22.73
CA VAL A 162 -15.92 10.55 23.46
C VAL A 162 -16.30 11.92 24.03
N ARG A 163 -16.22 12.08 25.35
CA ARG A 163 -16.52 13.34 26.02
C ARG A 163 -15.27 14.13 26.33
N PHE A 164 -15.34 15.43 26.12
CA PHE A 164 -14.30 16.38 26.50
C PHE A 164 -14.87 17.41 27.50
N PRO A 165 -14.03 18.08 28.30
CA PRO A 165 -14.51 19.06 29.26
C PRO A 165 -15.08 20.30 28.56
N ARG A 166 -16.03 20.99 29.22
CA ARG A 166 -16.69 22.18 28.67
C ARG A 166 -15.76 23.39 28.60
N SER A 167 -14.81 23.46 29.53
CA SER A 167 -13.80 24.49 29.66
C SER A 167 -12.51 23.84 30.12
N GLY A 168 -11.39 24.53 29.92
CA GLY A 168 -10.10 24.02 30.37
C GLY A 168 -9.55 22.92 29.47
N ALA A 169 -8.70 22.08 30.07
CA ALA A 169 -8.02 20.97 29.44
C ALA A 169 -8.22 19.66 30.22
N ILE A 170 -7.71 18.57 29.65
CA ILE A 170 -7.69 17.28 30.34
C ILE A 170 -6.38 17.10 31.10
N GLU A 171 -6.47 16.45 32.25
CA GLU A 171 -5.28 16.05 33.01
C GLU A 171 -4.64 14.81 32.36
N LEU A 172 -3.44 14.96 31.81
CA LEU A 172 -2.61 13.88 31.28
C LEU A 172 -1.39 13.64 32.18
N ASP A 173 -0.76 12.46 32.05
CA ASP A 173 0.46 12.16 32.80
C ASP A 173 1.58 13.13 32.39
N ARG A 174 2.17 13.82 33.37
CA ARG A 174 3.19 14.85 33.17
C ARG A 174 4.55 14.27 32.78
N ASN A 175 4.77 12.97 32.99
CA ASN A 175 6.04 12.29 32.69
C ASN A 175 6.04 11.62 31.29
N ILE A 176 4.92 11.69 30.58
CA ILE A 176 4.77 11.06 29.26
C ILE A 176 4.44 12.16 28.25
N ASP A 177 5.27 12.26 27.22
CA ASP A 177 4.98 13.12 26.06
C ASP A 177 3.99 12.41 25.12
N TYR A 178 2.76 12.94 25.03
CA TYR A 178 1.76 12.43 24.10
C TYR A 178 1.85 13.10 22.71
N GLY A 179 2.77 14.06 22.53
CA GLY A 179 2.97 14.79 21.28
C GLY A 179 3.39 13.89 20.13
N GLU A 180 4.34 12.98 20.33
CA GLU A 180 4.80 12.07 19.27
C GLU A 180 3.68 11.14 18.77
N ASP A 181 2.92 10.55 19.69
CA ASP A 181 1.78 9.68 19.37
C ASP A 181 0.69 10.45 18.64
N TRP A 182 0.44 11.71 19.03
CA TRP A 182 -0.50 12.59 18.36
C TRP A 182 -0.06 12.99 16.94
N GLU A 183 1.22 13.33 16.74
CA GLU A 183 1.75 13.63 15.40
C GLU A 183 1.68 12.40 14.48
N SER A 184 1.99 11.22 15.00
CA SER A 184 1.82 9.95 14.29
C SER A 184 0.36 9.70 13.91
N PHE A 185 -0.58 10.01 14.82
CA PHE A 185 -2.01 9.95 14.54
C PHE A 185 -2.39 10.89 13.39
N LYS A 186 -1.98 12.17 13.43
CA LYS A 186 -2.29 13.14 12.35
C LYS A 186 -1.75 12.70 10.98
N LYS A 187 -0.52 12.17 10.94
CA LYS A 187 0.11 11.64 9.71
C LYS A 187 -0.67 10.49 9.08
N SER A 188 -1.50 9.80 9.84
CA SER A 188 -2.38 8.73 9.35
C SER A 188 -3.50 9.24 8.41
N PHE A 189 -3.74 10.56 8.36
CA PHE A 189 -4.81 11.19 7.57
C PHE A 189 -4.28 12.04 6.41
N THR A 190 -3.05 11.79 5.95
CA THR A 190 -2.47 12.43 4.75
C THR A 190 -3.08 11.90 3.46
N LYS A 191 -2.99 12.67 2.36
CA LYS A 191 -3.54 12.31 1.04
C LYS A 191 -2.97 11.00 0.47
N GLU A 192 -1.78 10.61 0.89
CA GLU A 192 -1.11 9.38 0.46
C GLU A 192 -1.77 8.12 1.06
N ASN A 193 -2.41 8.26 2.21
CA ASN A 193 -2.96 7.17 3.00
C ASN A 193 -4.49 7.08 2.93
N LYS A 194 -5.08 7.21 1.74
CA LYS A 194 -6.56 7.29 1.55
C LYS A 194 -7.35 6.22 2.32
N ASN A 195 -6.87 4.98 2.38
CA ASN A 195 -7.64 3.90 3.01
C ASN A 195 -7.33 3.72 4.51
N PHE A 196 -6.21 4.26 5.01
CA PHE A 196 -5.76 4.04 6.38
C PHE A 196 -6.67 4.64 7.47
N PRO A 197 -7.30 5.82 7.29
CA PRO A 197 -8.29 6.37 8.21
C PRO A 197 -9.40 5.39 8.63
N VAL A 198 -9.84 4.52 7.72
CA VAL A 198 -10.87 3.51 8.01
C VAL A 198 -10.35 2.48 9.04
N PHE A 199 -9.09 2.07 8.92
CA PHE A 199 -8.46 1.16 9.87
C PHE A 199 -8.25 1.83 11.23
N ILE A 200 -7.90 3.11 11.26
CA ILE A 200 -7.83 3.89 12.50
C ILE A 200 -9.20 3.94 13.17
N LYS A 201 -10.27 4.29 12.43
CA LYS A 201 -11.65 4.33 12.94
C LYS A 201 -12.06 2.98 13.54
N ASN A 202 -11.81 1.90 12.81
CA ASN A 202 -12.13 0.54 13.27
C ASN A 202 -11.30 0.14 14.51
N SER A 203 -10.03 0.54 14.58
CA SER A 203 -9.15 0.23 15.72
C SER A 203 -9.61 0.98 16.98
N ILE A 204 -10.06 2.23 16.86
CA ILE A 204 -10.69 2.97 17.97
C ILE A 204 -11.91 2.20 18.49
N LEU A 205 -12.84 1.81 17.61
CA LEU A 205 -14.05 1.10 17.99
C LEU A 205 -13.75 -0.29 18.58
N HIS A 206 -12.74 -0.99 18.07
CA HIS A 206 -12.29 -2.27 18.58
C HIS A 206 -11.71 -2.16 20.00
N ILE A 207 -10.77 -1.23 20.21
CA ILE A 207 -10.11 -1.01 21.51
C ILE A 207 -11.13 -0.63 22.59
N PHE A 208 -12.13 0.17 22.24
CA PHE A 208 -13.19 0.62 23.15
C PHE A 208 -14.50 -0.15 23.01
N SER A 209 -14.49 -1.34 22.40
CA SER A 209 -15.70 -2.12 22.09
C SER A 209 -16.62 -2.43 23.28
N HIS A 210 -16.06 -2.46 24.49
CA HIS A 210 -16.78 -2.72 25.74
C HIS A 210 -17.36 -1.45 26.38
N GLN A 211 -17.01 -0.27 25.87
CA GLN A 211 -17.39 1.02 26.40
C GLN A 211 -18.21 1.78 25.35
N ARG A 212 -19.43 2.21 25.71
CA ARG A 212 -20.23 3.08 24.84
C ARG A 212 -19.76 4.53 24.89
N GLU A 213 -19.12 4.90 25.99
CA GLU A 213 -18.69 6.25 26.28
C GLU A 213 -17.33 6.21 26.97
N ILE A 214 -16.42 7.08 26.52
CA ILE A 214 -15.08 7.25 27.10
C ILE A 214 -14.78 8.75 27.29
N SER A 215 -13.81 9.03 28.14
CA SER A 215 -13.23 10.37 28.25
C SER A 215 -12.24 10.65 27.11
N PHE A 216 -12.05 11.92 26.78
CA PHE A 216 -11.01 12.34 25.83
C PHE A 216 -9.60 12.00 26.33
N LYS A 217 -9.39 11.96 27.66
CA LYS A 217 -8.16 11.47 28.28
C LYS A 217 -7.86 10.03 27.89
N GLU A 218 -8.84 9.12 28.05
CA GLU A 218 -8.68 7.72 27.65
C GLU A 218 -8.39 7.57 26.16
N PHE A 219 -9.00 8.41 25.31
CA PHE A 219 -8.71 8.44 23.88
C PHE A 219 -7.24 8.79 23.61
N ILE A 220 -6.72 9.88 24.18
CA ILE A 220 -5.32 10.33 23.97
C ILE A 220 -4.32 9.28 24.48
N ILE A 221 -4.53 8.73 25.69
CA ILE A 221 -3.62 7.74 26.28
C ILE A 221 -3.51 6.46 25.45
N ASN A 222 -4.54 6.12 24.67
CA ASN A 222 -4.56 4.92 23.83
C ASN A 222 -4.15 5.16 22.37
N LEU A 223 -3.72 6.37 21.97
CA LEU A 223 -3.37 6.69 20.58
C LEU A 223 -2.32 5.74 20.00
N LYS A 224 -1.25 5.48 20.74
CA LYS A 224 -0.21 4.52 20.33
C LYS A 224 -0.76 3.14 20.00
N LYS A 225 -1.64 2.64 20.87
CA LYS A 225 -2.29 1.33 20.71
C LYS A 225 -3.23 1.32 19.50
N ILE A 226 -4.01 2.39 19.32
CA ILE A 226 -4.89 2.58 18.16
C ILE A 226 -4.10 2.54 16.86
N ILE A 227 -3.01 3.31 16.78
CA ILE A 227 -2.15 3.38 15.59
C ILE A 227 -1.49 2.03 15.31
N HIS A 228 -1.02 1.33 16.35
CA HIS A 228 -0.41 0.01 16.20
C HIS A 228 -1.40 -1.03 15.67
N ASP A 229 -2.61 -1.10 16.25
CA ASP A 229 -3.67 -2.02 15.80
C ASP A 229 -4.10 -1.70 14.36
N ALA A 230 -4.25 -0.42 14.02
CA ALA A 230 -4.59 0.02 12.67
C ALA A 230 -3.52 -0.36 11.65
N ASN A 231 -2.23 -0.12 11.96
CA ASN A 231 -1.11 -0.49 11.09
C ASN A 231 -1.06 -2.00 10.84
N ARG A 232 -1.26 -2.80 11.88
CA ARG A 232 -1.29 -4.25 11.76
C ARG A 232 -2.44 -4.70 10.84
N ASN A 233 -3.65 -4.21 11.07
CA ASN A 233 -4.83 -4.57 10.29
C ASN A 233 -4.73 -4.09 8.84
N PHE A 234 -4.19 -2.88 8.61
CA PHE A 234 -3.93 -2.37 7.28
C PHE A 234 -2.87 -3.19 6.54
N SER A 235 -1.81 -3.61 7.22
CA SER A 235 -0.77 -4.46 6.64
C SER A 235 -1.35 -5.80 6.19
N ILE A 236 -2.22 -6.42 7.00
CA ILE A 236 -2.93 -7.65 6.64
C ILE A 236 -3.78 -7.43 5.39
N PHE A 237 -4.60 -6.37 5.37
CA PHE A 237 -5.46 -6.04 4.23
C PHE A 237 -4.67 -5.84 2.91
N ILE A 238 -3.56 -5.11 2.97
CA ILE A 238 -2.69 -4.89 1.80
C ILE A 238 -2.06 -6.21 1.34
N ASN A 239 -1.63 -7.06 2.28
CA ASN A 239 -1.07 -8.36 1.96
C ASN A 239 -2.12 -9.28 1.32
N ASP A 240 -3.32 -9.38 1.88
CA ASP A 240 -4.42 -10.20 1.34
C ASP A 240 -4.82 -9.75 -0.07
N LEU A 241 -4.98 -8.44 -0.31
CA LEU A 241 -5.23 -7.91 -1.65
C LEU A 241 -4.09 -8.21 -2.63
N SER A 242 -2.85 -8.14 -2.17
CA SER A 242 -1.70 -8.48 -3.01
C SER A 242 -1.67 -9.97 -3.38
N ILE A 243 -2.11 -10.84 -2.46
CA ILE A 243 -2.25 -12.28 -2.68
C ILE A 243 -3.38 -12.58 -3.66
N GLU A 244 -4.56 -11.96 -3.52
CA GLU A 244 -5.67 -12.14 -4.46
C GLU A 244 -5.31 -11.70 -5.88
N LYS A 245 -4.65 -10.54 -6.01
CA LYS A 245 -4.16 -10.07 -7.31
C LYS A 245 -3.16 -11.06 -7.92
N LEU A 246 -2.22 -11.56 -7.13
CA LEU A 246 -1.24 -12.54 -7.59
C LEU A 246 -1.91 -13.87 -8.03
N LYS A 247 -2.94 -14.32 -7.32
CA LYS A 247 -3.75 -15.49 -7.73
C LYS A 247 -4.49 -15.25 -9.05
N ALA A 248 -5.04 -14.06 -9.24
CA ALA A 248 -5.70 -13.68 -10.50
C ALA A 248 -4.71 -13.65 -11.66
N ASP A 249 -3.58 -12.97 -11.49
CA ASP A 249 -2.49 -12.88 -12.47
C ASP A 249 -1.97 -14.29 -12.82
N TYR A 250 -1.85 -15.19 -11.82
CA TYR A 250 -1.48 -16.59 -12.03
C TYR A 250 -2.50 -17.38 -12.87
N LYS A 251 -3.81 -17.21 -12.60
CA LYS A 251 -4.86 -17.90 -13.35
C LYS A 251 -4.90 -17.45 -14.81
N GLU A 252 -4.75 -16.15 -15.05
CA GLU A 252 -4.65 -15.58 -16.38
C GLU A 252 -3.39 -16.06 -17.11
N TYR A 253 -2.24 -16.05 -16.42
CA TYR A 253 -0.98 -16.59 -16.90
C TYR A 253 -1.13 -18.04 -17.39
N LYS A 254 -1.71 -18.92 -16.56
CA LYS A 254 -1.95 -20.32 -16.91
C LYS A 254 -2.80 -20.44 -18.18
N SER A 255 -3.93 -19.71 -18.27
CA SER A 255 -4.84 -19.81 -19.42
C SER A 255 -4.15 -19.41 -20.73
N SER A 256 -3.47 -18.26 -20.74
CA SER A 256 -2.87 -17.68 -21.94
C SER A 256 -1.86 -18.61 -22.63
N TYR A 257 -0.97 -19.23 -21.86
CA TYR A 257 0.05 -20.12 -22.43
C TYR A 257 -0.54 -21.44 -22.92
N PHE A 258 -1.47 -22.04 -22.17
CA PHE A 258 -2.12 -23.27 -22.61
C PHE A 258 -3.02 -23.05 -23.83
N GLU A 259 -3.68 -21.88 -23.94
CA GLU A 259 -4.43 -21.47 -25.12
C GLU A 259 -3.52 -21.30 -26.34
N LYS A 260 -2.37 -20.63 -26.19
CA LYS A 260 -1.38 -20.50 -27.27
C LYS A 260 -0.89 -21.86 -27.76
N LEU A 261 -0.52 -22.76 -26.85
CA LEU A 261 -0.11 -24.13 -27.20
C LEU A 261 -1.25 -24.94 -27.85
N ASN A 262 -2.48 -24.83 -27.34
CA ASN A 262 -3.66 -25.47 -27.93
C ASN A 262 -3.91 -24.96 -29.35
N SER A 263 -3.80 -23.65 -29.58
CA SER A 263 -4.01 -23.07 -30.91
C SER A 263 -2.97 -23.57 -31.92
N LEU A 264 -1.70 -23.69 -31.51
CA LEU A 264 -0.63 -24.27 -32.33
C LEU A 264 -0.92 -25.74 -32.64
N LEU A 265 -1.29 -26.53 -31.63
CA LEU A 265 -1.65 -27.93 -31.81
C LEU A 265 -2.83 -28.09 -32.79
N SER A 266 -3.89 -27.29 -32.64
CA SER A 266 -5.04 -27.34 -33.56
C SER A 266 -4.65 -27.00 -35.00
N LYS A 267 -3.78 -26.01 -35.21
CA LYS A 267 -3.24 -25.68 -36.54
C LYS A 267 -2.46 -26.86 -37.13
N LEU A 268 -1.64 -27.53 -36.32
CA LEU A 268 -0.87 -28.70 -36.74
C LEU A 268 -1.74 -29.90 -37.07
N VAL A 269 -2.72 -30.22 -36.22
CA VAL A 269 -3.66 -31.32 -36.46
C VAL A 269 -4.40 -31.12 -37.78
N ASN A 270 -4.87 -29.90 -38.06
CA ASN A 270 -5.53 -29.59 -39.32
C ASN A 270 -4.62 -29.78 -40.55
N GLN A 271 -3.33 -29.44 -40.44
CA GLN A 271 -2.35 -29.66 -41.51
C GLN A 271 -2.00 -31.13 -41.70
N VAL A 272 -1.83 -31.88 -40.60
CA VAL A 272 -1.54 -33.32 -40.63
C VAL A 272 -2.69 -34.11 -41.25
N ILE A 273 -3.95 -33.77 -40.93
CA ILE A 273 -5.15 -34.44 -41.50
C ILE A 273 -5.27 -34.20 -43.01
N ALA A 274 -4.79 -33.05 -43.52
CA ALA A 274 -4.82 -32.76 -44.95
C ALA A 274 -3.81 -33.61 -45.75
N LEU A 275 -2.77 -34.15 -45.10
CA LEU A 275 -1.69 -34.88 -45.78
C LEU A 275 -2.14 -36.18 -46.45
N PRO A 276 -2.82 -37.13 -45.77
CA PRO A 276 -3.23 -38.38 -46.42
C PRO A 276 -4.07 -38.14 -47.67
N LEU A 277 -5.00 -37.18 -47.63
CA LEU A 277 -5.84 -36.83 -48.78
C LEU A 277 -5.01 -36.28 -49.94
N THR A 278 -4.06 -35.40 -49.64
CA THR A 278 -3.16 -34.81 -50.65
C THR A 278 -2.30 -35.90 -51.29
N PHE A 279 -1.73 -36.81 -50.50
CA PHE A 279 -0.90 -37.90 -51.02
C PHE A 279 -1.69 -38.93 -51.81
N LEU A 280 -2.91 -39.27 -51.39
CA LEU A 280 -3.80 -40.15 -52.15
C LEU A 280 -4.17 -39.54 -53.50
N ALA A 281 -4.47 -38.24 -53.53
CA ALA A 281 -4.77 -37.52 -54.76
C ALA A 281 -3.56 -37.51 -55.71
N ILE A 282 -2.36 -37.27 -55.19
CA ILE A 282 -1.12 -37.29 -55.97
C ILE A 282 -0.83 -38.71 -56.49
N ALA A 283 -0.94 -39.73 -55.64
CA ALA A 283 -0.73 -41.13 -56.04
C ALA A 283 -1.71 -41.56 -57.14
N PHE A 284 -2.99 -41.20 -57.02
CA PHE A 284 -4.00 -41.45 -58.05
C PHE A 284 -3.72 -40.69 -59.34
N ALA A 285 -3.27 -39.43 -59.25
CA ALA A 285 -2.87 -38.67 -60.42
C ALA A 285 -1.70 -39.33 -61.15
N ILE A 286 -0.66 -39.77 -60.42
CA ILE A 286 0.50 -40.46 -61.00
C ILE A 286 0.08 -41.75 -61.73
N ASP A 287 -0.82 -42.55 -61.16
CA ASP A 287 -1.30 -43.81 -61.76
C ASP A 287 -2.07 -43.60 -63.08
N LYS A 288 -2.72 -42.45 -63.25
CA LYS A 288 -3.57 -42.15 -64.42
C LYS A 288 -2.86 -41.39 -65.55
N ILE A 289 -1.60 -41.00 -65.38
CA ILE A 289 -0.89 -40.13 -66.31
C ILE A 289 0.09 -40.95 -67.15
N ASP A 290 -0.19 -41.04 -68.46
CA ASP A 290 0.72 -41.66 -69.44
C ASP A 290 1.77 -40.66 -70.00
N ASN A 291 1.65 -39.38 -69.66
CA ASN A 291 2.53 -38.33 -70.19
C ASN A 291 3.73 -38.07 -69.26
N ASN A 292 4.91 -38.52 -69.70
CA ASN A 292 6.18 -38.34 -68.99
C ASN A 292 6.48 -36.89 -68.59
N PHE A 293 6.08 -35.91 -69.41
CA PHE A 293 6.29 -34.49 -69.09
C PHE A 293 5.48 -34.05 -67.86
N ILE A 294 4.23 -34.51 -67.75
CA ILE A 294 3.37 -34.19 -66.61
C ILE A 294 3.90 -34.86 -65.34
N SER A 295 4.41 -36.10 -65.43
CA SER A 295 5.04 -36.80 -64.30
C SER A 295 6.26 -36.05 -63.74
N VAL A 296 7.07 -35.43 -64.61
CA VAL A 296 8.20 -34.57 -64.18
C VAL A 296 7.71 -33.29 -63.49
N ILE A 297 6.62 -32.68 -63.96
CA ILE A 297 6.02 -31.51 -63.28
C ILE A 297 5.55 -31.90 -61.86
N ILE A 298 4.91 -33.05 -61.71
CA ILE A 298 4.47 -33.57 -60.39
C ILE A 298 5.68 -33.78 -59.47
N MET A 299 6.78 -34.35 -59.99
CA MET A 299 8.01 -34.52 -59.23
C MET A 299 8.58 -33.18 -58.72
N ILE A 300 8.63 -32.15 -59.58
CA ILE A 300 9.07 -30.81 -59.20
C ILE A 300 8.14 -30.22 -58.12
N ALA A 301 6.82 -30.39 -58.28
CA ALA A 301 5.84 -29.95 -57.30
C ALA A 301 6.02 -30.64 -55.94
N LEU A 302 6.31 -31.95 -55.90
CA LEU A 302 6.60 -32.70 -54.68
C LEU A 302 7.85 -32.17 -53.95
N VAL A 303 8.91 -31.82 -54.70
CA VAL A 303 10.09 -31.17 -54.13
C VAL A 303 9.72 -29.81 -53.54
N GLY A 304 8.94 -29.00 -54.26
CA GLY A 304 8.45 -27.70 -53.78
C GLY A 304 7.60 -27.80 -52.51
N ILE A 305 6.67 -28.77 -52.46
CA ILE A 305 5.85 -29.07 -51.28
C ILE A 305 6.74 -29.45 -50.09
N THR A 306 7.80 -30.24 -50.32
CA THR A 306 8.74 -30.64 -49.26
C THR A 306 9.49 -29.42 -48.71
N ILE A 307 10.00 -28.54 -49.58
CA ILE A 307 10.67 -27.30 -49.16
C ILE A 307 9.73 -26.42 -48.34
N PHE A 308 8.49 -26.27 -48.81
CA PHE A 308 7.47 -25.48 -48.11
C PHE A 308 7.11 -26.07 -46.73
N ALA A 309 6.97 -27.39 -46.64
CA ALA A 309 6.73 -28.10 -45.38
C ALA A 309 7.88 -27.91 -44.38
N VAL A 310 9.13 -27.95 -44.85
CA VAL A 310 10.32 -27.64 -44.00
C VAL A 310 10.23 -26.20 -43.48
N ALA A 311 9.93 -25.22 -44.33
CA ALA A 311 9.84 -23.81 -43.95
C ALA A 311 8.73 -23.55 -42.92
N ILE A 312 7.52 -24.10 -43.13
CA ILE A 312 6.42 -24.01 -42.16
C ILE A 312 6.78 -24.69 -40.84
N SER A 313 7.36 -25.90 -40.90
CA SER A 313 7.76 -26.61 -39.69
C SER A 313 8.80 -25.82 -38.88
N ARG A 314 9.74 -25.14 -39.54
CA ARG A 314 10.69 -24.23 -38.87
C ARG A 314 9.96 -23.10 -38.17
N HIS A 315 9.03 -22.44 -38.87
CA HIS A 315 8.28 -21.32 -38.33
C HIS A 315 7.51 -21.71 -37.05
N TYR A 316 6.81 -22.85 -37.07
CA TYR A 316 6.13 -23.34 -35.86
C TYR A 316 7.08 -23.75 -34.73
N GLN A 317 8.26 -24.28 -35.04
CA GLN A 317 9.26 -24.56 -34.01
C GLN A 317 9.80 -23.26 -33.38
N GLN A 318 9.97 -22.19 -34.16
CA GLN A 318 10.35 -20.87 -33.64
C GLN A 318 9.28 -20.30 -32.71
N ASP A 319 8.01 -20.33 -33.13
CA ASP A 319 6.89 -19.90 -32.28
C ASP A 319 6.82 -20.70 -30.98
N LEU A 320 6.99 -22.03 -31.07
CA LEU A 320 6.97 -22.91 -29.91
C LEU A 320 8.13 -22.61 -28.95
N ASN A 321 9.32 -22.32 -29.48
CA ASN A 321 10.48 -21.92 -28.67
C ASN A 321 10.30 -20.55 -28.03
N PHE A 322 9.75 -19.57 -28.75
CA PHE A 322 9.43 -18.26 -28.20
C PHE A 322 8.44 -18.37 -27.03
N ILE A 323 7.38 -19.16 -27.21
CA ILE A 323 6.40 -19.45 -26.15
C ILE A 323 7.08 -20.08 -24.92
N LYS A 324 8.01 -21.03 -25.13
CA LYS A 324 8.76 -21.67 -24.04
C LYS A 324 9.66 -20.69 -23.28
N ILE A 325 10.43 -19.86 -24.01
CA ILE A 325 11.34 -18.90 -23.40
C ILE A 325 10.57 -17.91 -22.52
N ASN A 326 9.47 -17.37 -23.03
CA ASN A 326 8.63 -16.43 -22.27
C ASN A 326 8.00 -17.11 -21.06
N PHE A 327 7.47 -18.34 -21.24
CA PHE A 327 6.93 -19.12 -20.13
C PHE A 327 7.98 -19.35 -19.03
N ASP A 328 9.19 -19.81 -19.38
CA ASP A 328 10.25 -20.08 -18.42
C ASP A 328 10.74 -18.80 -17.70
N SER A 329 10.76 -17.66 -18.40
CA SER A 329 11.11 -16.34 -17.83
C SER A 329 10.06 -15.89 -16.82
N ASP A 330 8.80 -15.86 -17.23
CA ASP A 330 7.68 -15.44 -16.39
C ASP A 330 7.51 -16.38 -15.19
N PHE A 331 7.67 -17.69 -15.40
CA PHE A 331 7.62 -18.69 -14.34
C PHE A 331 8.65 -18.39 -13.24
N LYS A 332 9.90 -18.11 -13.62
CA LYS A 332 10.96 -17.77 -12.67
C LYS A 332 10.69 -16.46 -11.93
N SER A 333 10.08 -15.48 -12.58
CA SER A 333 9.72 -14.21 -11.94
C SER A 333 8.69 -14.44 -10.83
N ILE A 334 7.69 -15.28 -11.08
CA ILE A 334 6.60 -15.59 -10.14
C ILE A 334 7.07 -16.56 -9.05
N GLU A 335 7.90 -17.56 -9.38
CA GLU A 335 8.46 -18.57 -8.45
C GLU A 335 9.20 -17.95 -7.26
N ASN A 336 9.87 -16.82 -7.48
CA ASN A 336 10.65 -16.11 -6.46
C ASN A 336 9.84 -15.10 -5.64
N SER A 337 8.52 -15.03 -5.83
CA SER A 337 7.66 -14.14 -5.07
C SER A 337 7.48 -14.60 -3.62
N LYS A 338 7.24 -13.66 -2.70
CA LYS A 338 7.00 -13.96 -1.27
C LYS A 338 5.79 -14.87 -1.03
N PHE A 339 4.85 -14.94 -1.98
CA PHE A 339 3.64 -15.75 -1.93
C PHE A 339 3.92 -17.24 -1.68
N PHE A 340 4.88 -17.83 -2.41
CA PHE A 340 5.17 -19.26 -2.27
C PHE A 340 5.95 -19.63 -1.00
N ASN A 341 6.43 -18.63 -0.25
CA ASN A 341 6.98 -18.87 1.09
C ASN A 341 5.86 -19.01 2.13
N GLU A 342 4.73 -18.34 1.92
CA GLU A 342 3.58 -18.34 2.82
C GLU A 342 2.57 -19.46 2.49
N TYR A 343 2.49 -19.89 1.23
CA TYR A 343 1.60 -20.97 0.75
C TYR A 343 2.39 -22.07 0.01
N PRO A 344 3.03 -22.99 0.74
CA PRO A 344 3.87 -24.04 0.14
C PRO A 344 3.09 -25.08 -0.67
N GLU A 345 1.81 -25.32 -0.36
CA GLU A 345 0.93 -26.17 -1.16
C GLU A 345 0.69 -25.61 -2.57
N GLU A 346 0.48 -24.30 -2.70
CA GLU A 346 0.32 -23.61 -3.99
C GLU A 346 1.60 -23.66 -4.82
N LYS A 347 2.77 -23.71 -4.17
CA LYS A 347 4.05 -23.92 -4.84
C LYS A 347 4.12 -25.28 -5.54
N THR A 348 3.50 -26.31 -4.96
CA THR A 348 3.47 -27.65 -5.54
C THR A 348 2.63 -27.66 -6.81
N ASP A 349 1.43 -27.09 -6.76
CA ASP A 349 0.54 -26.92 -7.92
C ASP A 349 1.18 -26.02 -9.01
N PHE A 350 1.90 -24.97 -8.59
CA PHE A 350 2.66 -24.10 -9.48
C PHE A 350 3.75 -24.88 -10.23
N THR A 351 4.52 -25.70 -9.51
CA THR A 351 5.57 -26.53 -10.11
C THR A 351 4.98 -27.58 -11.05
N GLU A 352 3.82 -28.14 -10.71
CA GLU A 352 3.11 -29.09 -11.57
C GLU A 352 2.71 -28.46 -12.92
N VAL A 353 2.32 -27.18 -12.92
CA VAL A 353 2.02 -26.45 -14.16
C VAL A 353 3.21 -26.38 -15.10
N LYS A 354 4.42 -26.14 -14.59
CA LYS A 354 5.65 -26.17 -15.39
C LYS A 354 5.88 -27.56 -15.97
N THR A 355 5.72 -28.61 -15.18
CA THR A 355 5.86 -29.99 -15.66
C THR A 355 4.86 -30.31 -16.76
N ARG A 356 3.58 -29.93 -16.58
CA ARG A 356 2.52 -30.12 -17.59
C ARG A 356 2.80 -29.31 -18.86
N PHE A 357 3.25 -28.07 -18.73
CA PHE A 357 3.64 -27.22 -19.86
C PHE A 357 4.82 -27.84 -20.63
N GLN A 358 5.88 -28.26 -19.94
CA GLN A 358 7.05 -28.89 -20.56
C GLN A 358 6.70 -30.20 -21.27
N ALA A 359 5.87 -31.04 -20.65
CA ALA A 359 5.37 -32.27 -21.28
C ALA A 359 4.60 -31.97 -22.57
N LYS A 360 3.73 -30.95 -22.54
CA LYS A 360 2.95 -30.53 -23.71
C LYS A 360 3.82 -29.90 -24.81
N TYR A 361 4.76 -29.03 -24.45
CA TYR A 361 5.77 -28.48 -25.35
C TYR A 361 6.53 -29.61 -26.07
N LYS A 362 7.03 -30.60 -25.32
CA LYS A 362 7.77 -31.74 -25.87
C LYS A 362 6.90 -32.56 -26.82
N THR A 363 5.64 -32.76 -26.47
CA THR A 363 4.66 -33.48 -27.30
C THR A 363 4.43 -32.75 -28.64
N ILE A 364 4.17 -31.44 -28.61
CA ILE A 364 3.96 -30.63 -29.82
C ILE A 364 5.23 -30.58 -30.67
N SER A 365 6.39 -30.40 -30.05
CA SER A 365 7.69 -30.43 -30.73
C SER A 365 7.93 -31.78 -31.42
N SER A 366 7.63 -32.89 -30.75
CA SER A 366 7.73 -34.23 -31.32
C SER A 366 6.77 -34.43 -32.50
N TYR A 367 5.54 -33.91 -32.42
CA TYR A 367 4.60 -33.96 -33.54
C TYR A 367 5.06 -33.15 -34.75
N LEU A 368 5.64 -31.96 -34.55
CA LEU A 368 6.25 -31.16 -35.62
C LEU A 368 7.36 -31.93 -36.34
N THR A 369 8.29 -32.52 -35.59
CA THR A 369 9.38 -33.31 -36.15
C THR A 369 8.86 -34.56 -36.88
N SER A 370 7.88 -35.25 -36.30
CA SER A 370 7.29 -36.45 -36.90
C SER A 370 6.55 -36.13 -38.21
N TYR A 371 5.80 -35.03 -38.24
CA TYR A 371 5.14 -34.51 -39.43
C TYR A 371 6.14 -34.23 -40.56
N LEU A 372 7.26 -33.58 -40.23
CA LEU A 372 8.30 -33.25 -41.21
C LEU A 372 8.94 -34.52 -41.79
N ILE A 373 9.34 -35.46 -40.93
CA ILE A 373 9.94 -36.73 -41.35
C ILE A 373 8.98 -37.51 -42.24
N LEU A 374 7.72 -37.65 -41.81
CA LEU A 374 6.70 -38.38 -42.57
C LEU A 374 6.47 -37.76 -43.96
N THR A 375 6.38 -36.44 -44.03
CA THR A 375 6.21 -35.71 -45.30
C THR A 375 7.38 -35.97 -46.24
N ILE A 376 8.62 -35.91 -45.74
CA ILE A 376 9.83 -36.18 -46.53
C ILE A 376 9.83 -37.63 -47.04
N VAL A 377 9.56 -38.59 -46.16
CA VAL A 377 9.55 -40.03 -46.52
C VAL A 377 8.49 -40.33 -47.57
N ILE A 378 7.27 -39.80 -47.40
CA ILE A 378 6.18 -40.02 -48.37
C ILE A 378 6.50 -39.37 -49.71
N ASN A 379 6.97 -38.11 -49.73
CA ASN A 379 7.32 -37.43 -50.97
C ASN A 379 8.47 -38.13 -51.70
N LEU A 380 9.51 -38.57 -51.00
CA LEU A 380 10.60 -39.36 -51.61
C LEU A 380 10.09 -40.69 -52.16
N SER A 381 9.16 -41.35 -51.47
CA SER A 381 8.55 -42.59 -51.94
C SER A 381 7.73 -42.38 -53.23
N LEU A 382 6.94 -41.30 -53.29
CA LEU A 382 6.18 -40.92 -54.48
C LEU A 382 7.09 -40.53 -55.65
N ILE A 383 8.17 -39.79 -55.40
CA ILE A 383 9.19 -39.48 -56.42
C ILE A 383 9.84 -40.77 -56.93
N GLY A 384 10.21 -41.69 -56.03
CA GLY A 384 10.75 -43.00 -56.42
C GLY A 384 9.77 -43.80 -57.28
N PHE A 385 8.48 -43.78 -56.95
CA PHE A 385 7.42 -44.42 -57.73
C PHE A 385 7.29 -43.80 -59.14
N ILE A 386 7.33 -42.47 -59.27
CA ILE A 386 7.34 -41.79 -60.57
C ILE A 386 8.57 -42.19 -61.40
N LEU A 387 9.76 -42.24 -60.79
CA LEU A 387 10.98 -42.61 -61.51
C LEU A 387 10.95 -44.07 -61.99
N LEU A 388 10.32 -44.96 -61.22
CA LEU A 388 10.08 -46.35 -61.61
C LEU A 388 9.08 -46.44 -62.78
N SER A 389 7.99 -45.67 -62.75
CA SER A 389 6.98 -45.69 -63.82
C SER A 389 7.53 -45.15 -65.15
N LEU A 390 8.54 -44.28 -65.10
CA LEU A 390 9.30 -43.82 -66.27
C LEU A 390 10.30 -44.86 -66.82
N MET A 391 10.31 -46.09 -66.28
CA MET A 391 11.19 -47.20 -66.66
C MET A 391 12.69 -46.87 -66.58
N LEU A 392 13.11 -46.05 -65.62
CA LEU A 392 14.52 -45.75 -65.40
C LEU A 392 15.26 -46.92 -64.73
N ASP A 393 16.56 -47.06 -65.02
CA ASP A 393 17.43 -48.02 -64.33
C ASP A 393 17.47 -47.72 -62.82
N LEU A 394 17.36 -48.75 -61.99
CA LEU A 394 17.40 -48.68 -60.53
C LEU A 394 18.61 -47.89 -60.01
N LYS A 395 19.78 -48.00 -60.68
CA LYS A 395 20.98 -47.24 -60.33
C LYS A 395 20.78 -45.73 -60.45
N LEU A 396 20.09 -45.28 -61.51
CA LEU A 396 19.78 -43.87 -61.74
C LEU A 396 18.75 -43.35 -60.73
N ILE A 397 17.76 -44.18 -60.37
CA ILE A 397 16.76 -43.85 -59.34
C ILE A 397 17.44 -43.61 -57.98
N ILE A 398 18.30 -44.54 -57.54
CA ILE A 398 19.03 -44.43 -56.27
C ILE A 398 19.92 -43.19 -56.26
N PHE A 399 20.63 -42.91 -57.36
CA PHE A 399 21.48 -41.73 -57.50
C PHE A 399 20.67 -40.42 -57.36
N THR A 400 19.55 -40.30 -58.09
CA THR A 400 18.69 -39.10 -58.04
C THR A 400 18.06 -38.90 -56.66
N LEU A 401 17.54 -39.95 -56.02
CA LEU A 401 16.99 -39.86 -54.67
C LEU A 401 18.07 -39.44 -53.65
N SER A 402 19.30 -39.92 -53.81
CA SER A 402 20.43 -39.54 -52.95
C SER A 402 20.77 -38.06 -53.08
N ILE A 403 20.78 -37.51 -54.30
CA ILE A 403 21.01 -36.07 -54.53
C ILE A 403 19.91 -35.23 -53.88
N ILE A 404 18.65 -35.61 -54.06
CA ILE A 404 17.50 -34.91 -53.47
C ILE A 404 17.60 -34.95 -51.94
N LEU A 405 17.88 -36.11 -51.36
CA LEU A 405 18.01 -36.28 -49.91
C LEU A 405 19.15 -35.43 -49.34
N ILE A 406 20.32 -35.42 -49.99
CA ILE A 406 21.46 -34.59 -49.55
C ILE A 406 21.10 -33.10 -49.64
N SER A 407 20.44 -32.68 -50.72
CA SER A 407 20.01 -31.28 -50.91
C SER A 407 18.96 -30.85 -49.89
N LEU A 408 18.03 -31.74 -49.54
CA LEU A 408 17.06 -31.50 -48.47
C LEU A 408 17.74 -31.45 -47.11
N PHE A 409 18.70 -32.34 -46.84
CA PHE A 409 19.44 -32.36 -45.59
C PHE A 409 20.26 -31.08 -45.39
N THR A 410 20.95 -30.59 -46.42
CA THR A 410 21.70 -29.32 -46.35
C THR A 410 20.76 -28.12 -46.16
N LEU A 411 19.60 -28.12 -46.82
CA LEU A 411 18.58 -27.09 -46.63
C LEU A 411 18.02 -27.11 -45.20
N ILE A 412 17.68 -28.27 -44.67
CA ILE A 412 17.23 -28.45 -43.28
C ILE A 412 18.33 -27.94 -42.33
N TRP A 413 19.57 -28.36 -42.52
CA TRP A 413 20.69 -27.89 -41.70
C TRP A 413 20.82 -26.36 -41.70
N PHE A 414 20.75 -25.73 -42.87
CA PHE A 414 20.78 -24.27 -43.00
C PHE A 414 19.56 -23.59 -42.36
N LEU A 415 18.39 -24.23 -42.45
CA LEU A 415 17.15 -23.72 -41.88
C LEU A 415 17.01 -23.99 -40.37
N PHE A 416 17.78 -24.87 -39.76
CA PHE A 416 17.69 -25.13 -38.32
C PHE A 416 18.90 -24.63 -37.52
N LYS A 417 19.91 -24.10 -38.21
CA LYS A 417 20.89 -23.18 -37.63
C LYS A 417 20.27 -21.79 -37.45
#